data_AF-A0A327VUB9-F1
#
_entry.id   AF-A0A327VUB9-F1
#
_cell.length_a   1.000
_cell.length_b   1.000
_cell.length_c   1.000
_cell.angle_alpha   90.00
_cell.angle_beta   90.00
_cell.angle_gamma   90.00
#
_symmetry.space_group_name_H-M   'P 1'
#
loop_
_entity.id
_entity.type
_entity.pdbx_description
1 polymer ?
#
loop_
_entity_poly.entity_id
_entity_poly.type
_entity_poly.pdbx_seq_one_letter_code
_entity_poly.pdbx_strand_id
1 'polypeptide(L)'
;MTSHDTSDPHLPMLTGVQADHLRALVAGHLRVRTGAHPTMTGDAAESEGHRHPLTNLAQRCRTAPEAEWPATVEAFFTHLAEASRGGESAEELLARTCLRLVPPSAMPTGPDDGFTYVRSVAEGLNLALALDAPTSVRLLTDGDVERAGAEALWAAAERTLVREPMRHEEVRLDGHPVLYSVYGDSPFVSTKALILPELVAEATGKRMPEAGALVVVPTRHLLAFHPIVDGTAADAVDDLATYAVKAHEDGPGSLSPRVYWWHDGRLTSLTVIDDAAGTLAQRPPRELLDVLRGLRGLDRAGRLVTSAPEALEPELAHATAELIAEAATDPDRLPAAFDAAVTLAHAHAAEDPDADRVETWDAWVTALQLGTALFTATGEVTVRVGERELTVPATGPEARGDVRAWLDVFWLTLVTRERERTERLCQVDPAALRDERTPVDDHVLHFAETLRAYWLRRPLDEVVEKLAAAMDAAHPKTVTLAPKDFVNAVDYQPIGLVHRLLTQEDEKFTALLAEALAEHRGYWAGSTAPRSRVALGPLALACLAYDGELPVRTDQPFLPRRLLDRGRLEAIPDALARD
;
A
#
# COMPACT_ATOMS: atom_id res chain seq x y z
N MET A 1 20.12 -0.28 39.02
CA MET A 1 20.24 0.71 37.94
C MET A 1 20.42 2.08 38.58
N THR A 2 21.66 2.54 38.69
CA THR A 2 22.00 3.89 39.17
C THR A 2 21.56 4.92 38.12
N SER A 3 21.11 6.10 38.55
CA SER A 3 20.62 7.24 37.75
C SER A 3 21.59 7.79 36.67
N HIS A 4 22.71 7.12 36.40
CA HIS A 4 23.79 7.57 35.52
C HIS A 4 23.73 7.01 34.08
N ASP A 5 22.86 6.04 33.81
CA ASP A 5 22.66 5.45 32.46
C ASP A 5 21.39 5.95 31.77
N THR A 6 20.66 6.90 32.36
CA THR A 6 19.46 7.45 31.73
C THR A 6 19.84 8.38 30.58
N SER A 7 19.21 8.20 29.41
CA SER A 7 19.34 9.10 28.27
C SER A 7 19.02 10.55 28.65
N ASP A 8 19.76 11.50 28.07
CA ASP A 8 19.50 12.92 28.28
C ASP A 8 18.16 13.35 27.62
N PRO A 9 17.32 14.16 28.29
CA PRO A 9 16.01 14.54 27.76
C PRO A 9 16.06 15.46 26.53
N HIS A 10 17.17 16.17 26.31
CA HIS A 10 17.35 17.09 25.17
C HIS A 10 18.27 16.49 24.09
N LEU A 11 19.14 15.56 24.49
CA LEU A 11 20.06 14.84 23.63
C LEU A 11 19.93 13.33 23.89
N PRO A 12 18.82 12.69 23.46
CA PRO A 12 18.48 11.30 23.83
C PRO A 12 19.48 10.23 23.36
N MET A 13 20.29 10.55 22.34
CA MET A 13 21.37 9.70 21.84
C MET A 13 22.59 9.60 22.77
N LEU A 14 22.68 10.45 23.80
CA LEU A 14 23.76 10.46 24.80
C LEU A 14 23.20 10.17 26.19
N THR A 15 24.02 9.58 27.08
CA THR A 15 23.67 9.54 28.51
C THR A 15 23.70 10.95 29.10
N GLY A 16 23.03 11.18 30.24
CA GLY A 16 23.07 12.49 30.91
C GLY A 16 24.50 13.00 31.18
N VAL A 17 25.42 12.12 31.59
CA VAL A 17 26.82 12.47 31.84
C VAL A 17 27.53 12.87 30.55
N GLN A 18 27.28 12.15 29.46
CA GLN A 18 27.83 12.43 28.14
C GLN A 18 27.32 13.75 27.58
N ALA A 19 26.02 14.03 27.71
CA ALA A 19 25.44 15.29 27.26
C ALA A 19 26.03 16.49 28.01
N ASP A 20 26.21 16.39 29.34
CA ASP A 20 26.83 17.45 30.14
C ASP A 20 28.30 17.67 29.79
N HIS A 21 29.06 16.59 29.53
CA HIS A 21 30.43 16.68 29.04
C HIS A 21 30.51 17.42 27.70
N LEU A 22 29.64 17.07 26.74
CA LEU A 22 29.58 17.75 25.44
C LEU A 22 29.24 19.24 25.59
N ARG A 23 28.22 19.58 26.41
CA ARG A 23 27.84 20.97 26.68
C ARG A 23 28.99 21.78 27.27
N ALA A 24 29.77 21.19 28.18
CA ALA A 24 30.94 21.82 28.77
C ALA A 24 32.05 22.09 27.73
N LEU A 25 32.32 21.14 26.84
CA LEU A 25 33.29 21.32 25.75
C LEU A 25 32.87 22.44 24.79
N VAL A 26 31.60 22.47 24.39
CA VAL A 26 31.03 23.51 23.52
C VAL A 26 31.11 24.88 24.18
N ALA A 27 30.69 24.98 25.45
CA ALA A 27 30.74 26.23 26.19
C ALA A 27 32.18 26.76 26.33
N GLY A 28 33.14 25.85 26.57
CA GLY A 28 34.56 26.17 26.59
C GLY A 28 35.08 26.69 25.25
N HIS A 29 34.76 25.99 24.16
CA HIS A 29 35.18 26.38 22.80
C HIS A 29 34.63 27.75 22.40
N LEU A 30 33.31 27.97 22.57
CA LEU A 30 32.67 29.24 22.22
C LEU A 30 33.22 30.39 23.06
N ARG A 31 33.44 30.20 24.37
CA ARG A 31 34.03 31.24 25.23
C ARG A 31 35.43 31.65 24.78
N VAL A 32 36.26 30.70 24.37
CA VAL A 32 37.61 30.99 23.83
C VAL A 32 37.51 31.74 22.50
N ARG A 33 36.52 31.42 21.68
CA ARG A 33 36.38 31.93 20.32
C ARG A 33 35.72 33.31 20.23
N THR A 34 34.62 33.53 20.95
CA THR A 34 33.82 34.76 20.90
C THR A 34 34.13 35.72 22.05
N GLY A 35 34.79 35.24 23.12
CA GLY A 35 35.01 36.01 24.33
C GLY A 35 33.75 36.23 25.18
N ALA A 36 32.60 35.73 24.74
CA ALA A 36 31.33 35.79 25.46
C ALA A 36 30.99 34.46 26.13
N HIS A 37 30.22 34.50 27.22
CA HIS A 37 29.67 33.28 27.83
C HIS A 37 28.45 32.82 27.04
N PRO A 38 28.49 31.63 26.40
CA PRO A 38 27.32 31.11 25.70
C PRO A 38 26.25 30.65 26.69
N THR A 39 24.99 30.81 26.32
CA THR A 39 23.85 30.27 27.08
C THR A 39 23.46 28.91 26.52
N MET A 40 23.37 27.89 27.37
CA MET A 40 23.01 26.53 26.95
C MET A 40 21.52 26.28 27.19
N THR A 41 20.77 25.91 26.16
CA THR A 41 19.31 25.64 26.22
C THR A 41 18.99 24.15 26.21
N GLY A 42 19.91 23.30 26.69
CA GLY A 42 19.79 21.84 26.65
C GLY A 42 20.23 21.25 25.31
N ASP A 43 19.53 21.58 24.22
CA ASP A 43 19.76 21.08 22.86
C ASP A 43 20.58 22.03 21.96
N ALA A 44 20.83 23.27 22.40
CA ALA A 44 21.54 24.30 21.65
C ALA A 44 22.47 25.14 22.55
N ALA A 45 23.41 25.82 21.91
CA ALA A 45 24.24 26.85 22.51
C ALA A 45 23.96 28.20 21.83
N GLU A 46 23.66 29.23 22.61
CA GLU A 46 23.44 30.59 22.12
C GLU A 46 24.67 31.46 22.39
N SER A 47 25.23 32.09 21.36
CA SER A 47 26.37 33.00 21.48
C SER A 47 26.29 34.10 20.43
N GLU A 48 26.59 35.34 20.80
CA GLU A 48 26.56 36.51 19.89
C GLU A 48 25.26 36.64 19.06
N GLY A 49 24.12 36.33 19.68
CA GLY A 49 22.81 36.39 19.00
C GLY A 49 22.53 35.23 18.04
N HIS A 50 23.43 34.25 17.92
CA HIS A 50 23.27 33.06 17.08
C HIS A 50 22.96 31.84 17.93
N ARG A 51 21.97 31.04 17.50
CA ARG A 51 21.66 29.72 18.10
C ARG A 51 22.40 28.62 17.34
N HIS A 52 23.13 27.79 18.05
CA HIS A 52 23.87 26.64 17.53
C HIS A 52 23.24 25.33 18.04
N PRO A 53 22.37 24.65 17.26
CA PRO A 53 21.83 23.35 17.63
C PRO A 53 22.93 22.29 17.77
N LEU A 54 22.91 21.52 18.85
CA LEU A 54 23.94 20.55 19.22
C LEU A 54 23.63 19.13 18.78
N THR A 55 22.42 18.84 18.30
CA THR A 55 21.99 17.48 17.94
C THR A 55 22.95 16.80 16.95
N ASN A 56 23.34 17.48 15.88
CA ASN A 56 24.28 16.95 14.88
C ASN A 56 25.69 16.70 15.47
N LEU A 57 26.13 17.56 16.38
CA LEU A 57 27.42 17.42 17.04
C LEU A 57 27.38 16.25 18.04
N ALA A 58 26.29 16.09 18.78
CA ALA A 58 26.05 14.98 19.69
C ALA A 58 26.02 13.64 18.96
N GLN A 59 25.38 13.55 17.79
CA GLN A 59 25.41 12.34 16.95
C GLN A 59 26.83 11.98 16.49
N ARG A 60 27.62 12.95 16.05
CA ARG A 60 29.03 12.73 15.67
C ARG A 60 29.85 12.24 16.86
N CYS A 61 29.69 12.90 18.01
CA CYS A 61 30.34 12.53 19.26
C CYS A 61 29.97 11.10 19.70
N ARG A 62 28.71 10.67 19.56
CA ARG A 62 28.28 9.30 19.87
C ARG A 62 29.05 8.23 19.07
N THR A 63 29.43 8.55 17.83
CA THR A 63 30.18 7.62 16.95
C THR A 63 31.69 7.63 17.17
N ALA A 64 32.21 8.48 18.06
CA ALA A 64 33.64 8.66 18.32
C ALA A 64 33.97 8.45 19.82
N PRO A 65 35.19 7.97 20.16
CA PRO A 65 35.64 7.89 21.56
C PRO A 65 35.59 9.27 22.26
N GLU A 66 35.19 9.32 23.54
CA GLU A 66 35.07 10.60 24.28
C GLU A 66 36.36 11.44 24.32
N ALA A 67 37.52 10.79 24.23
CA ALA A 67 38.81 11.47 24.14
C ALA A 67 38.97 12.32 22.86
N GLU A 68 38.23 12.01 21.79
CA GLU A 68 38.27 12.71 20.50
C GLU A 68 37.22 13.84 20.39
N TRP A 69 36.34 13.97 21.39
CA TRP A 69 35.28 14.97 21.37
C TRP A 69 35.79 16.41 21.30
N PRO A 70 36.85 16.83 22.03
CA PRO A 70 37.36 18.19 21.90
C PRO A 70 37.74 18.57 20.47
N ALA A 71 38.41 17.67 19.75
CA ALA A 71 38.77 17.86 18.34
C ALA A 71 37.53 17.87 17.44
N THR A 72 36.53 17.03 17.73
CA THR A 72 35.25 17.00 17.01
C THR A 72 34.48 18.32 17.16
N VAL A 73 34.46 18.90 18.36
CA VAL A 73 33.84 20.22 18.62
C VAL A 73 34.58 21.32 17.85
N GLU A 74 35.91 21.34 17.90
CA GLU A 74 36.71 22.33 17.17
C GLU A 74 36.49 22.24 15.64
N ALA A 75 36.53 21.04 15.08
CA ALA A 75 36.28 20.80 13.67
C ALA A 75 34.85 21.23 13.27
N PHE A 76 33.85 20.94 14.11
CA PHE A 76 32.46 21.32 13.86
C PHE A 76 32.29 22.84 13.75
N PHE A 77 32.81 23.60 14.71
CA PHE A 77 32.69 25.05 14.69
C PHE A 77 33.59 25.72 13.64
N THR A 78 34.74 25.12 13.29
CA THR A 78 35.58 25.59 12.18
C THR A 78 34.83 25.47 10.86
N HIS A 79 34.24 24.30 10.60
CA HIS A 79 33.43 24.06 9.41
C HIS A 79 32.20 24.97 9.35
N LEU A 80 31.54 25.23 10.49
CA LEU A 80 30.43 26.19 10.57
C LEU A 80 30.86 27.62 10.21
N ALA A 81 32.09 28.01 10.57
CA ALA A 81 32.64 29.34 10.25
C ALA A 81 32.92 29.50 8.75
N GLU A 82 33.47 28.47 8.13
CA GLU A 82 33.80 28.43 6.70
C GLU A 82 32.52 28.38 5.87
N ALA A 83 31.53 27.60 6.31
CA ALA A 83 30.21 27.49 5.70
C ALA A 83 29.37 28.77 5.80
N SER A 84 29.77 29.79 6.57
CA SER A 84 29.02 31.06 6.70
C SER A 84 29.60 32.20 5.85
N ARG A 85 30.70 31.98 5.11
CA ARG A 85 31.28 33.02 4.23
C ARG A 85 30.50 33.08 2.92
N GLY A 86 29.59 34.04 2.79
CA GLY A 86 28.99 34.40 1.50
C GLY A 86 29.96 35.20 0.61
N GLY A 87 29.56 35.43 -0.65
CA GLY A 87 30.33 36.25 -1.61
C GLY A 87 30.49 35.63 -2.99
N GLU A 88 29.86 34.49 -3.22
CA GLU A 88 29.85 33.77 -4.48
C GLU A 88 29.13 34.59 -5.58
N SER A 89 29.68 34.55 -6.78
CA SER A 89 29.10 35.12 -7.98
C SER A 89 27.82 34.38 -8.39
N ALA A 90 26.97 35.02 -9.19
CA ALA A 90 25.76 34.38 -9.71
C ALA A 90 26.06 33.08 -10.48
N GLU A 91 27.17 33.05 -11.22
CA GLU A 91 27.62 31.88 -11.98
C GLU A 91 28.02 30.71 -11.06
N GLU A 92 28.75 30.99 -9.98
CA GLU A 92 29.13 29.98 -8.98
C GLU A 92 27.91 29.42 -8.25
N LEU A 93 26.95 30.28 -7.90
CA LEU A 93 25.70 29.87 -7.29
C LEU A 93 24.90 28.94 -8.21
N LEU A 94 24.73 29.31 -9.49
CA LEU A 94 24.01 28.50 -10.47
C LEU A 94 24.70 27.17 -10.79
N ALA A 95 26.03 27.12 -10.77
CA ALA A 95 26.78 25.92 -11.10
C ALA A 95 26.74 24.83 -10.01
N ARG A 96 26.47 25.21 -8.75
CA ARG A 96 26.66 24.35 -7.58
C ARG A 96 25.46 24.31 -6.64
N THR A 97 24.33 24.87 -7.07
CA THR A 97 23.12 24.86 -6.28
C THR A 97 22.48 23.48 -6.28
N CYS A 98 22.01 23.07 -5.10
CA CYS A 98 21.34 21.81 -4.85
C CYS A 98 20.02 22.06 -4.11
N LEU A 99 19.05 21.17 -4.33
CA LEU A 99 17.85 21.12 -3.50
C LEU A 99 18.14 20.36 -2.21
N ARG A 100 17.72 20.92 -1.08
CA ARG A 100 17.97 20.32 0.23
C ARG A 100 16.71 20.30 1.08
N LEU A 101 16.32 19.10 1.51
CA LEU A 101 15.37 18.94 2.61
C LEU A 101 16.03 19.33 3.94
N VAL A 102 15.31 20.13 4.73
CA VAL A 102 15.74 20.59 6.06
C VAL A 102 14.61 20.47 7.07
N PRO A 103 14.90 20.10 8.33
CA PRO A 103 13.88 20.09 9.37
C PRO A 103 13.53 21.55 9.75
N PRO A 104 12.30 21.83 10.22
CA PRO A 104 11.91 23.17 10.66
C PRO A 104 12.84 23.76 11.74
N SER A 105 13.40 22.92 12.61
CA SER A 105 14.34 23.32 13.66
C SER A 105 15.71 23.80 13.17
N ALA A 106 16.07 23.50 11.91
CA ALA A 106 17.30 23.97 11.29
C ALA A 106 17.14 25.34 10.60
N MET A 107 15.91 25.85 10.49
CA MET A 107 15.64 27.17 9.93
C MET A 107 15.66 28.23 11.04
N PRO A 108 16.32 29.37 10.80
CA PRO A 108 16.19 30.54 11.68
C PRO A 108 14.73 31.06 11.72
N THR A 109 14.29 31.60 12.86
CA THR A 109 12.88 31.97 13.13
C THR A 109 12.61 33.48 13.26
N GLY A 110 13.64 34.32 13.11
CA GLY A 110 13.58 35.77 13.15
C GLY A 110 13.06 36.40 11.84
N PRO A 111 12.39 37.56 11.92
CA PRO A 111 11.77 38.23 10.78
C PRO A 111 12.76 38.77 9.72
N ASP A 112 14.05 38.89 10.05
CA ASP A 112 15.11 39.41 9.16
C ASP A 112 16.11 38.31 8.72
N ASP A 113 15.77 37.04 8.91
CA ASP A 113 16.75 35.94 8.81
C ASP A 113 17.11 35.53 7.36
N GLY A 114 16.43 36.10 6.35
CA GLY A 114 16.84 36.00 4.95
C GLY A 114 16.63 34.63 4.30
N PHE A 115 15.49 33.97 4.54
CA PHE A 115 15.13 32.68 3.91
C PHE A 115 13.66 32.63 3.45
N THR A 116 13.10 33.75 2.99
CA THR A 116 11.69 33.86 2.59
C THR A 116 11.30 32.97 1.41
N TYR A 117 12.26 32.51 0.60
CA TYR A 117 12.01 31.60 -0.52
C TYR A 117 11.73 30.14 -0.12
N VAL A 118 12.04 29.76 1.13
CA VAL A 118 11.93 28.37 1.63
C VAL A 118 10.46 27.94 1.64
N ARG A 119 10.24 26.69 1.19
CA ARG A 119 8.88 26.16 0.98
C ARG A 119 8.65 24.95 1.90
N SER A 120 7.46 24.84 2.48
CA SER A 120 7.06 23.60 3.17
C SER A 120 6.73 22.53 2.13
N VAL A 121 7.32 21.34 2.27
CA VAL A 121 7.04 20.16 1.43
C VAL A 121 5.97 19.30 2.07
N ALA A 122 6.15 19.03 3.37
CA ALA A 122 5.27 18.26 4.20
C ALA A 122 5.52 18.65 5.66
N GLU A 123 4.66 18.20 6.58
CA GLU A 123 4.88 18.44 8.00
C GLU A 123 6.25 17.88 8.45
N GLY A 124 7.10 18.73 9.04
CA GLY A 124 8.44 18.36 9.45
C GLY A 124 9.51 18.39 8.33
N LEU A 125 9.16 18.81 7.11
CA LEU A 125 10.09 18.89 5.98
C LEU A 125 9.92 20.21 5.20
N ASN A 126 10.97 21.03 5.22
CA ASN A 126 11.10 22.21 4.38
C ASN A 126 12.09 21.96 3.23
N LEU A 127 11.91 22.67 2.12
CA LEU A 127 12.78 22.66 0.97
C LEU A 127 13.49 24.00 0.84
N ALA A 128 14.81 23.94 0.83
CA ALA A 128 15.69 25.09 0.67
C ALA A 128 16.68 24.88 -0.48
N LEU A 129 17.24 25.99 -0.95
CA LEU A 129 18.35 26.00 -1.90
C LEU A 129 19.64 25.98 -1.08
N ALA A 130 20.52 25.06 -1.41
CA ALA A 130 21.83 24.94 -0.81
C ALA A 130 22.92 25.15 -1.85
N LEU A 131 24.09 25.58 -1.41
CA LEU A 131 25.32 25.55 -2.17
C LEU A 131 26.18 24.40 -1.66
N ASP A 132 26.53 23.48 -2.56
CA ASP A 132 27.50 22.43 -2.27
C ASP A 132 28.93 22.95 -2.50
N ALA A 133 29.55 23.49 -1.44
CA ALA A 133 30.94 23.96 -1.45
C ALA A 133 31.90 22.76 -1.24
N PRO A 134 33.19 22.81 -1.68
CA PRO A 134 34.06 21.63 -1.69
C PRO A 134 34.28 21.02 -0.31
N THR A 135 34.15 21.86 0.73
CA THR A 135 34.37 21.50 2.12
C THR A 135 33.17 21.77 3.00
N SER A 136 32.01 22.20 2.49
CA SER A 136 30.84 22.53 3.32
C SER A 136 29.54 22.65 2.51
N VAL A 137 28.38 22.47 3.16
CA VAL A 137 27.08 22.79 2.56
C VAL A 137 26.44 23.97 3.28
N ARG A 138 26.16 25.04 2.53
CA ARG A 138 25.57 26.28 3.03
C ARG A 138 24.16 26.46 2.48
N LEU A 139 23.19 26.89 3.30
CA LEU A 139 21.88 27.33 2.79
C LEU A 139 22.02 28.71 2.14
N LEU A 140 21.40 28.90 0.98
CA LEU A 140 21.40 30.20 0.30
C LEU A 140 20.51 31.17 1.06
N THR A 141 20.95 32.42 1.20
CA THR A 141 20.12 33.50 1.77
C THR A 141 19.27 34.15 0.68
N ASP A 142 18.28 34.94 1.06
CA ASP A 142 17.47 35.75 0.14
C ASP A 142 18.35 36.65 -0.73
N GLY A 143 19.44 37.20 -0.17
CA GLY A 143 20.40 38.00 -0.93
C GLY A 143 21.24 37.19 -1.94
N ASP A 144 21.48 35.90 -1.69
CA ASP A 144 22.10 35.01 -2.68
C ASP A 144 21.10 34.66 -3.80
N VAL A 145 19.84 34.42 -3.41
CA VAL A 145 18.76 34.11 -4.33
C VAL A 145 18.45 35.30 -5.25
N GLU A 146 18.45 36.52 -4.72
CA GLU A 146 18.28 37.74 -5.51
C GLU A 146 19.46 37.93 -6.50
N ARG A 147 20.69 37.64 -6.06
CA ARG A 147 21.90 37.82 -6.88
C ARG A 147 21.94 36.92 -8.12
N ALA A 148 21.54 35.66 -8.00
CA ALA A 148 21.56 34.70 -9.11
C ALA A 148 20.21 34.55 -9.82
N GLY A 149 19.13 35.06 -9.22
CA GLY A 149 17.76 34.91 -9.69
C GLY A 149 17.13 33.58 -9.23
N ALA A 150 15.98 33.67 -8.56
CA ALA A 150 15.31 32.53 -7.96
C ALA A 150 14.97 31.42 -8.97
N GLU A 151 14.31 31.76 -10.09
CA GLU A 151 13.90 30.77 -11.09
C GLU A 151 15.09 30.00 -11.67
N ALA A 152 16.19 30.69 -11.93
CA ALA A 152 17.40 30.09 -12.47
C ALA A 152 18.06 29.13 -11.48
N LEU A 153 18.08 29.49 -10.18
CA LEU A 153 18.57 28.63 -9.12
C LEU A 153 17.70 27.39 -8.93
N TRP A 154 16.37 27.54 -8.87
CA TRP A 154 15.46 26.40 -8.75
C TRP A 154 15.64 25.41 -9.91
N ALA A 155 15.65 25.92 -11.15
CA ALA A 155 15.86 25.07 -12.33
C ALA A 155 17.25 24.41 -12.34
N ALA A 156 18.29 25.08 -11.85
CA ALA A 156 19.62 24.49 -11.73
C ALA A 156 19.67 23.39 -10.66
N ALA A 157 19.08 23.65 -9.49
CA ALA A 157 19.03 22.72 -8.37
C ALA A 157 18.21 21.46 -8.70
N GLU A 158 17.10 21.59 -9.45
CA GLU A 158 16.32 20.47 -9.98
C GLU A 158 17.14 19.59 -10.93
N ARG A 159 17.94 20.20 -11.82
CA ARG A 159 18.84 19.45 -12.73
C ARG A 159 19.93 18.71 -11.97
N THR A 160 20.40 19.25 -10.84
CA THR A 160 21.36 18.58 -9.96
C THR A 160 20.70 17.39 -9.27
N LEU A 161 19.48 17.57 -8.72
CA LEU A 161 18.75 16.51 -8.02
C LEU A 161 18.53 15.24 -8.87
N VAL A 162 18.18 15.42 -10.15
CA VAL A 162 17.99 14.29 -11.08
C VAL A 162 19.29 13.49 -11.26
N ARG A 163 20.45 14.15 -11.26
CA ARG A 163 21.77 13.52 -11.47
C ARG A 163 22.42 13.04 -10.18
N GLU A 164 21.86 13.38 -9.03
CA GLU A 164 22.40 13.04 -7.72
C GLU A 164 22.60 11.52 -7.64
N PRO A 165 23.84 11.02 -7.41
CA PRO A 165 24.10 9.59 -7.36
C PRO A 165 23.46 8.99 -6.11
N MET A 166 22.87 7.81 -6.27
CA MET A 166 22.27 7.06 -5.17
C MET A 166 22.54 5.56 -5.32
N ARG A 167 22.38 4.85 -4.23
CA ARG A 167 22.31 3.39 -4.16
C ARG A 167 20.95 3.03 -3.61
N HIS A 168 20.44 1.87 -3.98
CA HIS A 168 19.21 1.35 -3.42
C HIS A 168 19.37 -0.14 -3.11
N GLU A 169 18.61 -0.62 -2.14
CA GLU A 169 18.51 -2.03 -1.81
C GLU A 169 17.08 -2.39 -1.42
N GLU A 170 16.71 -3.63 -1.74
CA GLU A 170 15.45 -4.23 -1.31
C GLU A 170 15.65 -4.87 0.07
N VAL A 171 15.00 -4.33 1.08
CA VAL A 171 14.98 -4.87 2.43
C VAL A 171 13.83 -5.87 2.52
N ARG A 172 14.17 -7.15 2.64
CA ARG A 172 13.22 -8.25 2.86
C ARG A 172 13.44 -8.85 4.25
N LEU A 173 12.41 -8.84 5.08
CA LEU A 173 12.38 -9.56 6.35
C LEU A 173 11.24 -10.58 6.28
N ASP A 174 11.47 -11.79 6.79
CA ASP A 174 10.49 -12.86 6.73
C ASP A 174 9.20 -12.44 7.45
N GLY A 175 8.07 -12.51 6.74
CA GLY A 175 6.76 -12.09 7.26
C GLY A 175 6.51 -10.58 7.23
N HIS A 176 7.39 -9.79 6.63
CA HIS A 176 7.25 -8.34 6.48
C HIS A 176 7.18 -7.90 5.01
N PRO A 177 6.52 -6.76 4.72
CA PRO A 177 6.51 -6.17 3.39
C PRO A 177 7.92 -5.78 2.92
N VAL A 178 8.11 -5.79 1.60
CA VAL A 178 9.38 -5.35 0.99
C VAL A 178 9.51 -3.83 1.10
N LEU A 179 10.59 -3.35 1.70
CA LEU A 179 10.92 -1.92 1.74
C LEU A 179 12.07 -1.63 0.78
N TYR A 180 12.03 -0.48 0.12
CA TYR A 180 13.14 -0.01 -0.72
C TYR A 180 13.89 1.07 0.02
N SER A 181 15.13 0.77 0.42
CA SER A 181 16.03 1.71 1.09
C SER A 181 16.90 2.39 0.04
N VAL A 182 16.94 3.72 0.04
CA VAL A 182 17.71 4.54 -0.90
C VAL A 182 18.69 5.41 -0.12
N TYR A 183 19.98 5.26 -0.38
CA TYR A 183 21.04 5.90 0.38
C TYR A 183 22.25 6.28 -0.47
N GLY A 184 23.12 7.14 0.07
CA GLY A 184 24.38 7.48 -0.58
C GLY A 184 25.27 8.36 0.28
N ASP A 185 26.46 8.66 -0.25
CA ASP A 185 27.46 9.47 0.46
C ASP A 185 27.08 10.96 0.49
N SER A 186 26.23 11.39 -0.45
CA SER A 186 25.80 12.78 -0.59
C SER A 186 24.67 13.14 0.39
N PRO A 187 24.72 14.32 1.02
CA PRO A 187 23.68 14.81 1.92
C PRO A 187 22.39 15.26 1.20
N PHE A 188 22.30 15.10 -0.12
CA PHE A 188 21.14 15.48 -0.93
C PHE A 188 20.31 14.29 -1.41
N VAL A 189 20.74 13.04 -1.14
CA VAL A 189 20.05 11.82 -1.59
C VAL A 189 18.58 11.80 -1.17
N SER A 190 18.30 12.15 0.08
CA SER A 190 16.94 12.17 0.62
C SER A 190 16.01 13.16 -0.07
N THR A 191 16.56 14.21 -0.71
CA THR A 191 15.76 15.16 -1.49
C THR A 191 15.12 14.49 -2.71
N LYS A 192 15.58 13.31 -3.13
CA LYS A 192 14.94 12.54 -4.21
C LYS A 192 13.51 12.10 -3.89
N ALA A 193 13.06 12.22 -2.63
CA ALA A 193 11.65 12.10 -2.28
C ALA A 193 10.73 13.06 -3.08
N LEU A 194 11.27 14.15 -3.63
CA LEU A 194 10.53 15.09 -4.50
C LEU A 194 10.30 14.56 -5.93
N ILE A 195 11.10 13.60 -6.38
CA ILE A 195 11.02 12.93 -7.69
C ILE A 195 10.75 11.44 -7.49
N LEU A 196 9.80 11.15 -6.60
CA LEU A 196 9.51 9.79 -6.16
C LEU A 196 9.07 8.86 -7.31
N PRO A 197 8.29 9.28 -8.32
CA PRO A 197 7.96 8.42 -9.46
C PRO A 197 9.18 7.92 -10.23
N GLU A 198 10.14 8.80 -10.48
CA GLU A 198 11.42 8.46 -11.11
C GLU A 198 12.23 7.52 -10.22
N LEU A 199 12.25 7.78 -8.91
CA LEU A 199 12.93 6.95 -7.93
C LEU A 199 12.35 5.53 -7.85
N VAL A 200 11.02 5.39 -7.84
CA VAL A 200 10.34 4.10 -7.86
C VAL A 200 10.66 3.35 -9.15
N ALA A 201 10.65 4.04 -10.29
CA ALA A 201 11.00 3.43 -11.57
C ALA A 201 12.45 2.91 -11.60
N GLU A 202 13.39 3.68 -11.06
CA GLU A 202 14.81 3.30 -11.01
C GLU A 202 15.06 2.13 -10.04
N ALA A 203 14.45 2.17 -8.84
CA ALA A 203 14.71 1.18 -7.79
C ALA A 203 13.91 -0.13 -7.94
N THR A 204 12.73 -0.08 -8.58
CA THR A 204 11.83 -1.26 -8.68
C THR A 204 11.69 -1.79 -10.10
N GLY A 205 12.09 -1.01 -11.11
CA GLY A 205 11.82 -1.31 -12.53
C GLY A 205 10.34 -1.16 -12.92
N LYS A 206 9.46 -0.72 -12.00
CA LYS A 206 8.01 -0.56 -12.21
C LYS A 206 7.61 0.91 -12.12
N ARG A 207 6.52 1.28 -12.78
CA ARG A 207 5.93 2.63 -12.64
C ARG A 207 5.34 2.82 -11.24
N MET A 208 5.31 4.08 -10.80
CA MET A 208 4.60 4.47 -9.58
C MET A 208 3.14 4.00 -9.62
N PRO A 209 2.66 3.27 -8.61
CA PRO A 209 1.24 2.93 -8.49
C PRO A 209 0.39 4.18 -8.34
N GLU A 210 -0.87 4.12 -8.78
CA GLU A 210 -1.77 5.27 -8.68
C GLU A 210 -2.12 5.61 -7.24
N ALA A 211 -2.25 4.60 -6.38
CA ALA A 211 -2.39 4.77 -4.92
C ALA A 211 -1.12 5.39 -4.28
N GLY A 212 -0.04 5.53 -5.03
CA GLY A 212 1.20 6.16 -4.60
C GLY A 212 2.09 5.24 -3.78
N ALA A 213 2.79 5.83 -2.81
CA ALA A 213 3.76 5.11 -1.98
C ALA A 213 3.80 5.65 -0.55
N LEU A 214 4.11 4.77 0.39
CA LEU A 214 4.51 5.16 1.74
C LEU A 214 6.00 5.51 1.72
N VAL A 215 6.39 6.61 2.38
CA VAL A 215 7.76 7.14 2.32
C VAL A 215 8.19 7.62 3.70
N VAL A 216 9.45 7.38 4.04
CA VAL A 216 10.11 7.94 5.23
C VAL A 216 11.40 8.62 4.81
N VAL A 217 11.72 9.73 5.47
CA VAL A 217 12.93 10.52 5.20
C VAL A 217 13.68 10.79 6.52
N PRO A 218 14.23 9.74 7.18
CA PRO A 218 14.79 9.83 8.52
C PRO A 218 16.00 10.75 8.61
N THR A 219 16.89 10.70 7.61
CA THR A 219 18.11 11.52 7.56
C THR A 219 18.29 12.12 6.17
N ARG A 220 19.27 13.02 5.99
CA ARG A 220 19.56 13.65 4.70
C ARG A 220 20.22 12.72 3.65
N HIS A 221 20.73 11.57 4.07
CA HIS A 221 21.42 10.61 3.19
C HIS A 221 20.63 9.33 2.95
N LEU A 222 19.46 9.19 3.59
CA LEU A 222 18.66 7.98 3.61
C LEU A 222 17.18 8.32 3.57
N LEU A 223 16.49 7.74 2.61
CA LEU A 223 15.03 7.62 2.57
C LEU A 223 14.67 6.15 2.35
N ALA A 224 13.48 5.74 2.78
CA ALA A 224 12.92 4.44 2.42
C ALA A 224 11.48 4.59 1.97
N PHE A 225 11.00 3.69 1.12
CA PHE A 225 9.62 3.72 0.64
C PHE A 225 9.06 2.32 0.38
N HIS A 226 7.73 2.24 0.32
CA HIS A 226 6.97 1.06 -0.05
C HIS A 226 5.85 1.48 -1.04
N PRO A 227 5.88 1.03 -2.32
CA PRO A 227 4.81 1.29 -3.27
C PRO A 227 3.49 0.64 -2.83
N ILE A 228 2.37 1.35 -2.92
CA ILE A 228 1.07 0.82 -2.51
C ILE A 228 0.46 0.05 -3.68
N VAL A 229 0.64 -1.28 -3.68
CA VAL A 229 0.19 -2.17 -4.78
C VAL A 229 -0.75 -3.29 -4.32
N ASP A 230 -0.67 -3.70 -3.05
CA ASP A 230 -1.40 -4.84 -2.50
C ASP A 230 -1.68 -4.67 -1.00
N GLY A 231 -2.20 -5.72 -0.37
CA GLY A 231 -2.56 -5.73 1.04
C GLY A 231 -1.40 -5.54 2.01
N THR A 232 -0.15 -5.78 1.58
CA THR A 232 1.05 -5.66 2.42
C THR A 232 1.36 -4.20 2.77
N ALA A 233 0.83 -3.25 2.00
CA ALA A 233 0.98 -1.82 2.27
C ALA A 233 0.44 -1.40 3.64
N ALA A 234 -0.57 -2.11 4.17
CA ALA A 234 -1.09 -1.82 5.49
C ALA A 234 -0.09 -2.16 6.60
N ASP A 235 0.63 -3.28 6.47
CA ASP A 235 1.67 -3.69 7.42
C ASP A 235 2.94 -2.83 7.25
N ALA A 236 3.18 -2.32 6.03
CA ALA A 236 4.35 -1.51 5.71
C ALA A 236 4.36 -0.15 6.44
N VAL A 237 3.19 0.35 6.86
CA VAL A 237 3.11 1.60 7.65
C VAL A 237 3.85 1.46 8.98
N ASP A 238 3.63 0.36 9.70
CA ASP A 238 4.25 0.09 11.00
C ASP A 238 5.74 -0.20 10.88
N ASP A 239 6.13 -0.96 9.86
CA ASP A 239 7.53 -1.28 9.59
C ASP A 239 8.32 -0.03 9.20
N LEU A 240 7.76 0.83 8.34
CA LEU A 240 8.37 2.11 7.99
C LEU A 240 8.45 3.07 9.19
N ALA A 241 7.44 3.11 10.05
CA ALA A 241 7.48 3.94 11.26
C ALA A 241 8.60 3.50 12.20
N THR A 242 8.71 2.19 12.46
CA THR A 242 9.76 1.61 13.29
C THR A 242 11.15 1.86 12.70
N TYR A 243 11.29 1.65 11.39
CA TYR A 243 12.51 1.92 10.64
C TYR A 243 12.92 3.39 10.73
N ALA A 244 11.98 4.31 10.52
CA ALA A 244 12.23 5.74 10.48
C ALA A 244 12.69 6.30 11.82
N VAL A 245 12.04 5.91 12.93
CA VAL A 245 12.43 6.36 14.27
C VAL A 245 13.87 5.96 14.57
N LYS A 246 14.21 4.68 14.37
CA LYS A 246 15.57 4.18 14.60
C LYS A 246 16.61 4.89 13.73
N ALA A 247 16.35 4.98 12.42
CA ALA A 247 17.26 5.64 11.49
C ALA A 247 17.41 7.15 11.76
N HIS A 248 16.38 7.81 12.27
CA HIS A 248 16.40 9.23 12.63
C HIS A 248 17.23 9.50 13.88
N GLU A 249 17.17 8.63 14.89
CA GLU A 249 17.92 8.75 16.14
C GLU A 249 19.41 8.40 15.98
N ASP A 250 19.68 7.30 15.27
CA ASP A 250 21.03 6.77 15.11
C ASP A 250 21.80 7.41 13.94
N GLY A 251 21.11 7.87 12.91
CA GLY A 251 21.72 8.33 11.67
C GLY A 251 22.15 9.80 11.67
N PRO A 252 23.25 10.15 10.97
CA PRO A 252 23.74 11.53 10.94
C PRO A 252 22.85 12.42 10.07
N GLY A 253 22.53 13.62 10.57
CA GLY A 253 21.77 14.59 9.78
C GLY A 253 20.29 14.30 9.72
N SER A 254 19.71 14.05 10.88
CA SER A 254 18.30 13.81 11.09
C SER A 254 17.41 14.84 10.40
N LEU A 255 16.41 14.36 9.69
CA LEU A 255 15.38 15.16 9.02
C LEU A 255 14.03 14.96 9.72
N SER A 256 13.33 13.87 9.40
CA SER A 256 12.01 13.60 9.97
C SER A 256 11.82 12.13 10.30
N PRO A 257 11.35 11.78 11.52
CA PRO A 257 11.01 10.41 11.90
C PRO A 257 9.62 9.98 11.40
N ARG A 258 8.91 10.85 10.66
CA ARG A 258 7.50 10.63 10.27
C ARG A 258 7.38 9.73 9.05
N VAL A 259 6.23 9.04 8.98
CA VAL A 259 5.79 8.35 7.76
C VAL A 259 4.92 9.29 6.95
N TYR A 260 5.16 9.32 5.64
CA TYR A 260 4.42 10.12 4.67
C TYR A 260 3.73 9.21 3.66
N TRP A 261 2.58 9.64 3.17
CA TRP A 261 1.97 9.11 1.97
C TRP A 261 2.23 10.06 0.81
N TRP A 262 2.96 9.58 -0.19
CA TRP A 262 3.09 10.25 -1.47
C TRP A 262 1.90 9.86 -2.35
N HIS A 263 1.10 10.83 -2.78
CA HIS A 263 -0.01 10.64 -3.71
C HIS A 263 -0.21 11.89 -4.55
N ASP A 264 -0.33 11.73 -5.87
CA ASP A 264 -0.54 12.82 -6.84
C ASP A 264 0.42 14.02 -6.63
N GLY A 265 1.71 13.74 -6.47
CA GLY A 265 2.75 14.75 -6.30
C GLY A 265 2.79 15.43 -4.91
N ARG A 266 2.03 14.94 -3.92
CA ARG A 266 1.97 15.49 -2.57
C ARG A 266 2.43 14.48 -1.52
N LEU A 267 3.19 14.95 -0.53
CA LEU A 267 3.58 14.19 0.66
C LEU A 267 2.70 14.60 1.86
N THR A 268 1.86 13.68 2.32
CA THR A 268 0.97 13.89 3.48
C THR A 268 1.50 13.11 4.68
N SER A 269 1.74 13.77 5.82
CA SER A 269 2.19 13.08 7.04
C SER A 269 1.09 12.15 7.55
N LEU A 270 1.43 10.90 7.79
CA LEU A 270 0.59 9.90 8.45
C LEU A 270 0.82 9.87 9.95
N THR A 271 1.84 10.58 10.44
CA THR A 271 2.21 10.59 11.84
C THR A 271 1.84 11.94 12.46
N VAL A 272 1.28 11.91 13.66
CA VAL A 272 1.04 13.08 14.51
C VAL A 272 1.78 12.90 15.83
N ILE A 273 2.12 14.02 16.48
CA ILE A 273 2.67 13.99 17.84
C ILE A 273 1.49 13.74 18.80
N ASP A 274 1.60 12.70 19.62
CA ASP A 274 0.69 12.46 20.74
C ASP A 274 1.15 13.30 21.94
N ASP A 275 0.48 14.42 22.19
CA ASP A 275 0.82 15.36 23.27
C ASP A 275 0.70 14.73 24.68
N ALA A 276 -0.06 13.63 24.85
CA ALA A 276 -0.22 12.96 26.13
C ALA A 276 0.93 11.99 26.43
N ALA A 277 1.48 11.34 25.39
CA ALA A 277 2.57 10.37 25.51
C ALA A 277 3.94 10.94 25.13
N GLY A 278 4.00 12.08 24.44
CA GLY A 278 5.21 12.61 23.84
C GLY A 278 5.76 11.73 22.70
N THR A 279 4.94 10.82 22.15
CA THR A 279 5.33 9.84 21.13
C THR A 279 4.68 10.14 19.78
N LEU A 280 5.20 9.53 18.73
CA LEU A 280 4.62 9.60 17.39
C LEU A 280 3.50 8.56 17.26
N ALA A 281 2.28 9.01 16.96
CA ALA A 281 1.14 8.15 16.69
C ALA A 281 0.75 8.22 15.22
N GLN A 282 0.33 7.09 14.65
CA GLN A 282 -0.16 7.05 13.28
C GLN A 282 -1.63 7.50 13.22
N ARG A 283 -1.91 8.46 12.33
CA ARG A 283 -3.24 8.90 11.93
C ARG A 283 -3.29 9.09 10.41
N PRO A 284 -3.39 8.00 9.64
CA PRO A 284 -3.56 8.09 8.20
C PRO A 284 -4.88 8.78 7.82
N PRO A 285 -4.94 9.52 6.70
CA PRO A 285 -6.18 10.10 6.22
C PRO A 285 -7.18 9.01 5.83
N ARG A 286 -8.49 9.29 5.93
CA ARG A 286 -9.56 8.33 5.64
C ARG A 286 -9.42 7.71 4.24
N GLU A 287 -9.09 8.52 3.24
CA GLU A 287 -8.87 8.08 1.86
C GLU A 287 -7.83 6.96 1.77
N LEU A 288 -6.67 7.13 2.41
CA LEU A 288 -5.63 6.09 2.44
C LEU A 288 -6.10 4.85 3.21
N LEU A 289 -6.79 5.02 4.34
CA LEU A 289 -7.32 3.87 5.10
C LEU A 289 -8.28 3.03 4.25
N ASP A 290 -9.15 3.68 3.47
CA ASP A 290 -10.11 3.00 2.61
C ASP A 290 -9.38 2.25 1.48
N VAL A 291 -8.35 2.86 0.86
CA VAL A 291 -7.48 2.20 -0.13
C VAL A 291 -6.77 0.98 0.46
N LEU A 292 -6.14 1.12 1.63
CA LEU A 292 -5.42 0.02 2.29
C LEU A 292 -6.35 -1.15 2.66
N ARG A 293 -7.57 -0.86 3.12
CA ARG A 293 -8.58 -1.88 3.40
C ARG A 293 -9.08 -2.56 2.14
N GLY A 294 -9.33 -1.80 1.08
CA GLY A 294 -9.74 -2.32 -0.23
C GLY A 294 -8.69 -3.28 -0.81
N LEU A 295 -7.42 -2.87 -0.82
CA LEU A 295 -6.31 -3.70 -1.28
C LEU A 295 -6.13 -4.95 -0.41
N ARG A 296 -6.21 -4.84 0.92
CA ARG A 296 -6.13 -6.00 1.82
C ARG A 296 -7.27 -6.99 1.58
N GLY A 297 -8.49 -6.51 1.30
CA GLY A 297 -9.62 -7.35 0.93
C GLY A 297 -9.40 -8.10 -0.40
N LEU A 298 -8.93 -7.39 -1.43
CA LEU A 298 -8.61 -7.99 -2.72
C LEU A 298 -7.49 -9.03 -2.62
N ASP A 299 -6.44 -8.72 -1.86
CA ASP A 299 -5.27 -9.57 -1.67
C ASP A 299 -5.60 -10.85 -0.90
N ARG A 300 -6.34 -10.75 0.22
CA ARG A 300 -6.83 -11.91 0.98
C ARG A 300 -7.67 -12.87 0.15
N ALA A 301 -8.50 -12.33 -0.74
CA ALA A 301 -9.30 -13.12 -1.66
C ALA A 301 -8.51 -13.64 -2.88
N GLY A 302 -7.20 -13.39 -2.96
CA GLY A 302 -6.33 -13.84 -4.06
C GLY A 302 -6.61 -13.14 -5.40
N ARG A 303 -7.15 -11.92 -5.38
CA ARG A 303 -7.57 -11.17 -6.59
C ARG A 303 -6.48 -10.30 -7.20
N LEU A 304 -5.40 -10.05 -6.48
CA LEU A 304 -4.27 -9.25 -6.96
C LEU A 304 -3.11 -10.13 -7.40
N VAL A 305 -2.30 -9.63 -8.33
CA VAL A 305 -1.00 -10.23 -8.67
C VAL A 305 -0.01 -9.91 -7.54
N THR A 306 0.38 -10.93 -6.78
CA THR A 306 1.38 -10.79 -5.71
C THR A 306 2.72 -11.41 -6.12
N SER A 307 3.79 -10.99 -5.46
CA SER A 307 5.14 -11.58 -5.62
C SER A 307 5.45 -12.68 -4.61
N ALA A 308 4.50 -13.03 -3.73
CA ALA A 308 4.71 -14.05 -2.71
C ALA A 308 4.79 -15.45 -3.33
N PRO A 309 5.69 -16.33 -2.85
CA PRO A 309 5.71 -17.72 -3.27
C PRO A 309 4.38 -18.38 -2.88
N GLU A 310 3.75 -19.02 -3.84
CA GLU A 310 2.46 -19.65 -3.65
C GLU A 310 2.58 -21.00 -2.94
N ALA A 311 1.63 -21.30 -2.06
CA ALA A 311 1.55 -22.57 -1.38
C ALA A 311 1.21 -23.70 -2.38
N LEU A 312 1.77 -24.89 -2.15
CA LEU A 312 1.47 -26.05 -2.99
C LEU A 312 0.01 -26.52 -2.75
N GLU A 313 -0.62 -27.13 -3.76
CA GLU A 313 -2.01 -27.61 -3.66
C GLU A 313 -2.30 -28.44 -2.40
N PRO A 314 -1.44 -29.40 -1.97
CA PRO A 314 -1.68 -30.15 -0.74
C PRO A 314 -1.65 -29.30 0.54
N GLU A 315 -0.82 -28.24 0.57
CA GLU A 315 -0.75 -27.31 1.69
C GLU A 315 -1.99 -26.42 1.73
N LEU A 316 -2.46 -25.96 0.57
CA LEU A 316 -3.73 -25.24 0.44
C LEU A 316 -4.91 -26.09 0.88
N ALA A 317 -4.95 -27.37 0.49
CA ALA A 317 -6.00 -28.30 0.90
C ALA A 317 -6.02 -28.51 2.42
N HIS A 318 -4.84 -28.66 3.03
CA HIS A 318 -4.72 -28.80 4.49
C HIS A 318 -5.18 -27.53 5.23
N ALA A 319 -4.67 -26.36 4.82
CA ALA A 319 -5.04 -25.07 5.42
C ALA A 319 -6.54 -24.77 5.26
N THR A 320 -7.12 -25.10 4.11
CA THR A 320 -8.57 -24.97 3.86
C THR A 320 -9.37 -25.86 4.80
N ALA A 321 -8.97 -27.13 4.96
CA ALA A 321 -9.63 -28.05 5.88
C ALA A 321 -9.56 -27.60 7.35
N GLU A 322 -8.44 -27.02 7.78
CA GLU A 322 -8.29 -26.43 9.11
C GLU A 322 -9.23 -25.23 9.30
N LEU A 323 -9.25 -24.29 8.36
CA LEU A 323 -10.15 -23.14 8.41
C LEU A 323 -11.63 -23.53 8.44
N ILE A 324 -12.03 -24.58 7.71
CA ILE A 324 -13.41 -25.09 7.74
C ILE A 324 -13.72 -25.72 9.11
N ALA A 325 -12.78 -26.48 9.69
CA ALA A 325 -12.95 -27.05 11.02
C ALA A 325 -13.05 -25.95 12.10
N GLU A 326 -12.26 -24.88 11.98
CA GLU A 326 -12.38 -23.69 12.83
C GLU A 326 -13.74 -23.02 12.66
N ALA A 327 -14.20 -22.81 11.41
CA ALA A 327 -15.49 -22.18 11.10
C ALA A 327 -16.71 -22.97 11.63
N ALA A 328 -16.59 -24.30 11.76
CA ALA A 328 -17.60 -25.12 12.40
C ALA A 328 -17.75 -24.81 13.91
N THR A 329 -16.72 -24.25 14.55
CA THR A 329 -16.73 -23.91 15.98
C THR A 329 -16.78 -22.40 16.26
N ASP A 330 -16.26 -21.60 15.34
CA ASP A 330 -16.19 -20.15 15.41
C ASP A 330 -16.72 -19.55 14.10
N PRO A 331 -17.96 -19.05 14.07
CA PRO A 331 -18.55 -18.47 12.87
C PRO A 331 -17.79 -17.25 12.31
N ASP A 332 -16.92 -16.60 13.09
CA ASP A 332 -16.08 -15.48 12.61
C ASP A 332 -15.02 -15.94 11.60
N ARG A 333 -14.71 -17.24 11.56
CA ARG A 333 -13.74 -17.84 10.63
C ARG A 333 -14.36 -18.19 9.28
N LEU A 334 -15.69 -18.12 9.14
CA LEU A 334 -16.40 -18.52 7.93
C LEU A 334 -15.97 -17.75 6.66
N PRO A 335 -15.79 -16.40 6.68
CA PRO A 335 -15.30 -15.68 5.49
C PRO A 335 -13.93 -16.18 5.03
N ALA A 336 -12.99 -16.40 5.97
CA ALA A 336 -11.66 -16.91 5.65
C ALA A 336 -11.71 -18.35 5.11
N ALA A 337 -12.57 -19.21 5.67
CA ALA A 337 -12.79 -20.56 5.16
C ALA A 337 -13.37 -20.56 3.74
N PHE A 338 -14.31 -19.64 3.44
CA PHE A 338 -14.85 -19.47 2.10
C PHE A 338 -13.78 -18.99 1.10
N ASP A 339 -13.00 -17.95 1.43
CA ASP A 339 -11.91 -17.45 0.58
C ASP A 339 -10.87 -18.56 0.30
N ALA A 340 -10.51 -19.35 1.31
CA ALA A 340 -9.61 -20.48 1.16
C ALA A 340 -10.20 -21.58 0.24
N ALA A 341 -11.48 -21.90 0.37
CA ALA A 341 -12.14 -22.88 -0.48
C ALA A 341 -12.24 -22.43 -1.95
N VAL A 342 -12.52 -21.13 -2.20
CA VAL A 342 -12.47 -20.55 -3.55
C VAL A 342 -11.05 -20.65 -4.10
N THR A 343 -10.05 -20.30 -3.30
CA THR A 343 -8.63 -20.39 -3.65
C THR A 343 -8.24 -21.83 -4.04
N LEU A 344 -8.65 -22.83 -3.25
CA LEU A 344 -8.40 -24.24 -3.51
C LEU A 344 -9.09 -24.72 -4.80
N ALA A 345 -10.36 -24.35 -5.02
CA ALA A 345 -11.09 -24.71 -6.23
C ALA A 345 -10.42 -24.18 -7.51
N HIS A 346 -9.89 -22.97 -7.43
CA HIS A 346 -9.09 -22.36 -8.48
C HIS A 346 -7.71 -23.04 -8.65
N ALA A 347 -7.06 -23.44 -7.56
CA ALA A 347 -5.74 -24.08 -7.59
C ALA A 347 -5.77 -25.44 -8.31
N HIS A 348 -6.80 -26.27 -8.08
CA HIS A 348 -6.96 -27.56 -8.77
C HIS A 348 -6.98 -27.44 -10.30
N ALA A 349 -7.44 -26.32 -10.85
CA ALA A 349 -7.44 -26.08 -12.30
C ALA A 349 -6.03 -25.93 -12.90
N ALA A 350 -4.97 -25.84 -12.08
CA ALA A 350 -3.59 -25.89 -12.55
C ALA A 350 -3.19 -27.28 -13.08
N GLU A 351 -3.61 -28.35 -12.37
CA GLU A 351 -3.34 -29.74 -12.76
C GLU A 351 -4.51 -30.42 -13.49
N ASP A 352 -5.72 -29.89 -13.33
CA ASP A 352 -6.95 -30.37 -13.93
C ASP A 352 -7.72 -29.24 -14.63
N PRO A 353 -7.18 -28.67 -15.72
CA PRO A 353 -7.73 -27.47 -16.36
C PRO A 353 -9.12 -27.69 -16.97
N ASP A 354 -9.52 -28.93 -17.24
CA ASP A 354 -10.84 -29.27 -17.77
C ASP A 354 -11.87 -29.61 -16.68
N ALA A 355 -11.45 -29.69 -15.40
CA ALA A 355 -12.25 -30.19 -14.27
C ALA A 355 -12.76 -31.64 -14.46
N ASP A 356 -11.88 -32.53 -14.92
CA ASP A 356 -12.13 -33.96 -15.17
C ASP A 356 -11.91 -34.86 -13.93
N ARG A 357 -11.45 -34.30 -12.80
CA ARG A 357 -11.23 -35.01 -11.53
C ARG A 357 -12.33 -34.72 -10.51
N VAL A 358 -12.59 -35.68 -9.62
CA VAL A 358 -13.62 -35.55 -8.57
C VAL A 358 -13.18 -34.52 -7.53
N GLU A 359 -11.91 -34.51 -7.17
CA GLU A 359 -11.32 -33.60 -6.19
C GLU A 359 -11.50 -32.13 -6.58
N THR A 360 -11.37 -31.82 -7.88
CA THR A 360 -11.65 -30.50 -8.43
C THR A 360 -13.10 -30.10 -8.16
N TRP A 361 -14.06 -30.99 -8.47
CA TRP A 361 -15.48 -30.74 -8.22
C TRP A 361 -15.81 -30.59 -6.73
N ASP A 362 -15.22 -31.42 -5.87
CA ASP A 362 -15.40 -31.33 -4.42
C ASP A 362 -14.99 -29.96 -3.89
N ALA A 363 -13.89 -29.38 -4.39
CA ALA A 363 -13.47 -28.04 -4.02
C ALA A 363 -14.47 -26.95 -4.47
N TRP A 364 -15.00 -27.03 -5.69
CA TRP A 364 -16.06 -26.11 -6.18
C TRP A 364 -17.35 -26.22 -5.35
N VAL A 365 -17.75 -27.44 -4.99
CA VAL A 365 -18.92 -27.71 -4.15
C VAL A 365 -18.72 -27.20 -2.73
N THR A 366 -17.53 -27.42 -2.16
CA THR A 366 -17.15 -26.93 -0.83
C THR A 366 -17.24 -25.40 -0.77
N ALA A 367 -16.68 -24.72 -1.77
CA ALA A 367 -16.76 -23.26 -1.88
C ALA A 367 -18.22 -22.77 -1.97
N LEU A 368 -19.05 -23.42 -2.80
CA LEU A 368 -20.48 -23.10 -2.89
C LEU A 368 -21.22 -23.29 -1.56
N GLN A 369 -20.96 -24.38 -0.83
CA GLN A 369 -21.61 -24.69 0.44
C GLN A 369 -21.26 -23.66 1.51
N LEU A 370 -19.98 -23.31 1.65
CA LEU A 370 -19.52 -22.25 2.57
C LEU A 370 -20.08 -20.88 2.18
N GLY A 371 -20.09 -20.56 0.89
CA GLY A 371 -20.71 -19.34 0.36
C GLY A 371 -22.20 -19.26 0.66
N THR A 372 -22.92 -20.39 0.57
CA THR A 372 -24.32 -20.45 0.97
C THR A 372 -24.49 -20.17 2.47
N ALA A 373 -23.61 -20.71 3.31
CA ALA A 373 -23.64 -20.48 4.76
C ALA A 373 -23.39 -19.01 5.13
N LEU A 374 -22.54 -18.30 4.37
CA LEU A 374 -22.30 -16.86 4.57
C LEU A 374 -23.57 -16.02 4.37
N PHE A 375 -24.36 -16.32 3.34
CA PHE A 375 -25.50 -15.49 2.95
C PHE A 375 -26.86 -16.04 3.39
N THR A 376 -26.89 -17.15 4.12
CA THR A 376 -28.12 -17.69 4.72
C THR A 376 -28.28 -17.16 6.15
N ALA A 377 -29.43 -16.57 6.47
CA ALA A 377 -29.65 -15.86 7.74
C ALA A 377 -29.66 -16.77 8.98
N THR A 378 -30.18 -17.99 8.85
CA THR A 378 -30.30 -18.97 9.95
C THR A 378 -30.10 -20.40 9.44
N GLY A 379 -29.73 -21.29 10.35
CA GLY A 379 -29.56 -22.72 10.06
C GLY A 379 -28.11 -23.15 10.02
N GLU A 380 -27.89 -24.36 9.53
CA GLU A 380 -26.58 -24.97 9.40
C GLU A 380 -26.43 -25.55 7.99
N VAL A 381 -25.23 -25.48 7.45
CA VAL A 381 -24.88 -26.07 6.16
C VAL A 381 -23.89 -27.19 6.39
N THR A 382 -24.20 -28.38 5.88
CA THR A 382 -23.26 -29.50 5.86
C THR A 382 -22.29 -29.30 4.71
N VAL A 383 -21.01 -29.24 5.04
CA VAL A 383 -19.88 -29.10 4.13
C VAL A 383 -19.11 -30.42 4.11
N ARG A 384 -18.74 -30.91 2.93
CA ARG A 384 -17.89 -32.09 2.78
C ARG A 384 -16.43 -31.65 2.57
N VAL A 385 -15.52 -32.19 3.38
CA VAL A 385 -14.08 -31.93 3.30
C VAL A 385 -13.37 -33.28 3.21
N GLY A 386 -13.01 -33.69 1.99
CA GLY A 386 -12.59 -35.07 1.71
C GLY A 386 -13.67 -36.06 2.13
N GLU A 387 -13.33 -37.06 2.94
CA GLU A 387 -14.29 -38.05 3.45
C GLU A 387 -15.10 -37.57 4.66
N ARG A 388 -14.84 -36.36 5.19
CA ARG A 388 -15.48 -35.85 6.40
C ARG A 388 -16.66 -34.95 6.06
N GLU A 389 -17.74 -35.09 6.81
CA GLU A 389 -18.84 -34.12 6.82
C GLU A 389 -18.75 -33.25 8.07
N LEU A 390 -18.74 -31.94 7.87
CA LEU A 390 -18.71 -30.92 8.92
C LEU A 390 -19.96 -30.07 8.81
N THR A 391 -20.52 -29.68 9.94
CA THR A 391 -21.68 -28.79 9.99
C THR A 391 -21.21 -27.41 10.37
N VAL A 392 -21.47 -26.43 9.50
CA VAL A 392 -21.05 -25.04 9.67
C VAL A 392 -22.29 -24.16 9.91
N PRO A 393 -22.31 -23.35 10.97
CA PRO A 393 -23.45 -22.47 11.25
C PRO A 393 -23.54 -21.36 10.19
N ALA A 394 -24.76 -21.10 9.72
CA ALA A 394 -25.02 -19.97 8.85
C ALA A 394 -24.88 -18.65 9.63
N THR A 395 -24.28 -17.63 9.00
CA THR A 395 -23.95 -16.36 9.69
C THR A 395 -24.83 -15.19 9.30
N GLY A 396 -25.50 -15.29 8.16
CA GLY A 396 -26.31 -14.23 7.58
C GLY A 396 -25.52 -13.09 6.94
N PRO A 397 -26.12 -12.39 5.96
CA PRO A 397 -25.45 -11.35 5.17
C PRO A 397 -24.93 -10.18 6.02
N GLU A 398 -25.69 -9.76 7.04
CA GLU A 398 -25.45 -8.52 7.79
C GLU A 398 -24.24 -8.58 8.72
N ALA A 399 -23.79 -9.77 9.12
CA ALA A 399 -22.71 -9.91 10.10
C ALA A 399 -21.32 -9.99 9.45
N ARG A 400 -21.22 -10.70 8.32
CA ARG A 400 -19.94 -11.23 7.80
C ARG A 400 -19.86 -11.33 6.27
N GLY A 401 -20.92 -10.97 5.55
CA GLY A 401 -20.92 -10.97 4.08
C GLY A 401 -20.41 -9.63 3.52
N ASP A 402 -19.55 -9.69 2.52
CA ASP A 402 -19.20 -8.54 1.68
C ASP A 402 -19.70 -8.74 0.24
N VAL A 403 -19.78 -7.65 -0.54
CA VAL A 403 -20.33 -7.70 -1.90
C VAL A 403 -19.45 -8.46 -2.90
N ARG A 404 -18.12 -8.53 -2.71
CA ARG A 404 -17.24 -9.33 -3.57
C ARG A 404 -17.40 -10.81 -3.29
N ALA A 405 -17.58 -11.19 -2.03
CA ALA A 405 -17.97 -12.54 -1.65
C ALA A 405 -19.35 -12.89 -2.24
N TRP A 406 -20.34 -11.97 -2.18
CA TRP A 406 -21.65 -12.17 -2.82
C TRP A 406 -21.51 -12.45 -4.32
N LEU A 407 -20.65 -11.72 -5.03
CA LEU A 407 -20.36 -11.96 -6.44
C LEU A 407 -19.73 -13.33 -6.67
N ASP A 408 -18.73 -13.74 -5.89
CA ASP A 408 -18.13 -15.06 -6.00
C ASP A 408 -19.16 -16.18 -5.76
N VAL A 409 -20.03 -16.04 -4.75
CA VAL A 409 -21.12 -17.01 -4.51
C VAL A 409 -22.11 -17.02 -5.68
N PHE A 410 -22.47 -15.87 -6.24
CA PHE A 410 -23.34 -15.80 -7.42
C PHE A 410 -22.71 -16.50 -8.63
N TRP A 411 -21.40 -16.35 -8.85
CA TRP A 411 -20.70 -17.09 -9.90
C TRP A 411 -20.68 -18.59 -9.62
N LEU A 412 -20.38 -19.00 -8.39
CA LEU A 412 -20.38 -20.39 -7.98
C LEU A 412 -21.74 -21.04 -8.20
N THR A 413 -22.86 -20.36 -7.89
CA THR A 413 -24.20 -20.93 -8.09
C THR A 413 -24.54 -21.10 -9.57
N LEU A 414 -24.08 -20.20 -10.46
CA LEU A 414 -24.23 -20.36 -11.90
C LEU A 414 -23.37 -21.50 -12.45
N VAL A 415 -22.11 -21.59 -12.03
CA VAL A 415 -21.18 -22.67 -12.44
C VAL A 415 -21.66 -24.03 -11.95
N THR A 416 -22.28 -24.12 -10.77
CA THR A 416 -22.81 -25.38 -10.24
C THR A 416 -24.25 -25.67 -10.64
N ARG A 417 -24.93 -24.73 -11.32
CA ARG A 417 -26.36 -24.79 -11.73
C ARG A 417 -27.33 -24.90 -10.55
N GLU A 418 -26.98 -24.32 -9.42
CA GLU A 418 -27.77 -24.40 -8.19
C GLU A 418 -28.79 -23.25 -8.15
N ARG A 419 -29.85 -23.41 -8.95
CA ARG A 419 -30.85 -22.36 -9.19
C ARG A 419 -31.52 -21.87 -7.90
N GLU A 420 -31.90 -22.78 -7.00
CA GLU A 420 -32.55 -22.42 -5.73
C GLU A 420 -31.60 -21.67 -4.77
N ARG A 421 -30.31 -21.97 -4.80
CA ARG A 421 -29.29 -21.20 -4.05
C ARG A 421 -29.14 -19.80 -4.65
N THR A 422 -29.15 -19.69 -5.97
CA THR A 422 -29.10 -18.41 -6.67
C THR A 422 -30.32 -17.53 -6.32
N GLU A 423 -31.52 -18.11 -6.31
CA GLU A 423 -32.76 -17.40 -5.94
C GLU A 423 -32.74 -16.87 -4.50
N ARG A 424 -32.22 -17.68 -3.55
CA ARG A 424 -32.02 -17.27 -2.15
C ARG A 424 -30.98 -16.17 -2.01
N LEU A 425 -29.83 -16.31 -2.67
CA LEU A 425 -28.76 -15.32 -2.66
C LEU A 425 -29.24 -13.96 -3.18
N CYS A 426 -30.06 -13.94 -4.23
CA CYS A 426 -30.64 -12.71 -4.79
C CYS A 426 -31.67 -12.04 -3.88
N GLN A 427 -32.14 -12.69 -2.81
CA GLN A 427 -32.97 -12.01 -1.79
C GLN A 427 -32.13 -11.09 -0.89
N VAL A 428 -30.83 -11.35 -0.77
CA VAL A 428 -29.90 -10.44 -0.09
C VAL A 428 -29.76 -9.17 -0.91
N ASP A 429 -29.80 -8.02 -0.26
CA ASP A 429 -29.62 -6.72 -0.89
C ASP A 429 -28.13 -6.32 -0.90
N PRO A 430 -27.43 -6.31 -2.06
CA PRO A 430 -26.04 -5.85 -2.16
C PRO A 430 -25.75 -4.52 -1.48
N ALA A 431 -26.71 -3.58 -1.46
CA ALA A 431 -26.54 -2.30 -0.77
C ALA A 431 -26.37 -2.45 0.75
N ALA A 432 -26.95 -3.49 1.35
CA ALA A 432 -26.82 -3.81 2.77
C ALA A 432 -25.47 -4.46 3.11
N LEU A 433 -24.69 -4.88 2.10
CA LEU A 433 -23.35 -5.47 2.26
C LEU A 433 -22.23 -4.41 2.23
N ARG A 434 -22.58 -3.12 2.25
CA ARG A 434 -21.59 -2.04 2.40
C ARG A 434 -20.99 -2.09 3.80
N ASP A 435 -19.69 -2.32 3.88
CA ASP A 435 -18.93 -2.38 5.13
C ASP A 435 -17.71 -1.45 5.06
N GLU A 436 -17.53 -0.60 6.07
CA GLU A 436 -16.35 0.28 6.17
C GLU A 436 -15.04 -0.50 6.40
N ARG A 437 -15.13 -1.77 6.84
CA ARG A 437 -13.99 -2.68 7.03
C ARG A 437 -13.49 -3.27 5.71
N THR A 438 -14.38 -3.42 4.73
CA THR A 438 -14.11 -3.98 3.39
C THR A 438 -14.69 -3.08 2.31
N PRO A 439 -14.22 -1.81 2.21
CA PRO A 439 -14.74 -0.86 1.26
C PRO A 439 -14.47 -1.33 -0.18
N VAL A 440 -15.41 -1.05 -1.07
CA VAL A 440 -15.32 -1.36 -2.50
C VAL A 440 -15.74 -0.15 -3.33
N ASP A 441 -15.22 -0.07 -4.56
CA ASP A 441 -15.69 0.91 -5.53
C ASP A 441 -17.16 0.65 -5.90
N ASP A 442 -17.91 1.73 -6.17
CA ASP A 442 -19.36 1.67 -6.39
C ASP A 442 -19.77 0.77 -7.57
N HIS A 443 -18.89 0.54 -8.56
CA HIS A 443 -19.19 -0.34 -9.68
C HIS A 443 -19.48 -1.77 -9.24
N VAL A 444 -18.84 -2.24 -8.17
CA VAL A 444 -19.04 -3.59 -7.64
C VAL A 444 -20.47 -3.75 -7.12
N LEU A 445 -20.98 -2.74 -6.41
CA LEU A 445 -22.34 -2.72 -5.88
C LEU A 445 -23.37 -2.57 -6.99
N HIS A 446 -23.16 -1.64 -7.92
CA HIS A 446 -24.06 -1.46 -9.07
C HIS A 446 -24.12 -2.72 -9.94
N PHE A 447 -23.01 -3.42 -10.10
CA PHE A 447 -22.98 -4.65 -10.87
C PHE A 447 -23.66 -5.80 -10.14
N ALA A 448 -23.43 -5.98 -8.84
CA ALA A 448 -24.15 -6.97 -8.04
C ALA A 448 -25.67 -6.72 -8.09
N GLU A 449 -26.10 -5.46 -8.00
CA GLU A 449 -27.49 -5.04 -8.17
C GLU A 449 -28.04 -5.34 -9.56
N THR A 450 -27.23 -5.19 -10.61
CA THR A 450 -27.61 -5.55 -11.99
C THR A 450 -27.89 -7.04 -12.11
N LEU A 451 -27.01 -7.88 -11.59
CA LEU A 451 -27.15 -9.34 -11.62
C LEU A 451 -28.37 -9.81 -10.82
N ARG A 452 -28.58 -9.23 -9.64
CA ARG A 452 -29.76 -9.47 -8.81
C ARG A 452 -31.05 -9.07 -9.52
N ALA A 453 -31.11 -7.86 -10.08
CA ALA A 453 -32.30 -7.37 -10.78
C ALA A 453 -32.61 -8.22 -12.02
N TYR A 454 -31.58 -8.61 -12.78
CA TYR A 454 -31.71 -9.53 -13.90
C TYR A 454 -32.27 -10.89 -13.47
N TRP A 455 -31.70 -11.49 -12.43
CA TRP A 455 -32.11 -12.82 -11.94
C TRP A 455 -33.55 -12.83 -11.40
N LEU A 456 -33.92 -11.78 -10.65
CA LEU A 456 -35.27 -11.59 -10.12
C LEU A 456 -36.30 -11.14 -11.18
N ARG A 457 -35.88 -11.04 -12.45
CA ARG A 457 -36.73 -10.65 -13.59
C ARG A 457 -37.43 -9.30 -13.36
N ARG A 458 -36.68 -8.34 -12.82
CA ARG A 458 -37.12 -6.95 -12.72
C ARG A 458 -37.34 -6.35 -14.12
N PRO A 459 -38.11 -5.25 -14.24
CA PRO A 459 -38.28 -4.55 -15.52
C PRO A 459 -36.92 -4.27 -16.20
N LEU A 460 -36.85 -4.47 -17.52
CA LEU A 460 -35.58 -4.41 -18.25
C LEU A 460 -34.94 -3.02 -18.20
N ASP A 461 -35.75 -1.96 -18.15
CA ASP A 461 -35.30 -0.58 -17.93
C ASP A 461 -34.57 -0.42 -16.59
N GLU A 462 -35.07 -1.02 -15.50
CA GLU A 462 -34.41 -1.04 -14.18
C GLU A 462 -33.05 -1.77 -14.25
N VAL A 463 -32.98 -2.89 -14.97
CA VAL A 463 -31.73 -3.66 -15.14
C VAL A 463 -30.70 -2.87 -15.95
N VAL A 464 -31.14 -2.24 -17.06
CA VAL A 464 -30.27 -1.44 -17.93
C VAL A 464 -29.76 -0.19 -17.20
N GLU A 465 -30.59 0.46 -16.39
CA GLU A 465 -30.18 1.60 -15.55
C GLU A 465 -29.06 1.21 -14.58
N LYS A 466 -29.22 0.10 -13.85
CA LYS A 466 -28.19 -0.42 -12.92
C LYS A 466 -26.91 -0.80 -13.65
N LEU A 467 -27.02 -1.41 -14.83
CA LEU A 467 -25.87 -1.78 -15.65
C LEU A 467 -25.10 -0.56 -16.15
N ALA A 468 -25.81 0.47 -16.61
CA ALA A 468 -25.20 1.73 -17.03
C ALA A 468 -24.45 2.39 -15.86
N ALA A 469 -25.05 2.41 -14.67
CA ALA A 469 -24.37 2.91 -13.46
C ALA A 469 -23.11 2.09 -13.12
N ALA A 470 -23.13 0.77 -13.30
CA ALA A 470 -21.95 -0.07 -13.10
C ALA A 470 -20.84 0.25 -14.12
N MET A 471 -21.19 0.46 -15.40
CA MET A 471 -20.23 0.82 -16.44
C MET A 471 -19.61 2.20 -16.19
N ASP A 472 -20.41 3.20 -15.80
CA ASP A 472 -19.94 4.55 -15.50
C ASP A 472 -19.03 4.56 -14.27
N ALA A 473 -19.40 3.83 -13.21
CA ALA A 473 -18.62 3.74 -11.98
C ALA A 473 -17.32 2.93 -12.15
N ALA A 474 -17.25 2.01 -13.12
CA ALA A 474 -16.04 1.24 -13.43
C ALA A 474 -15.02 2.03 -14.26
N HIS A 475 -15.34 3.26 -14.66
CA HIS A 475 -14.43 4.08 -15.47
C HIS A 475 -13.12 4.36 -14.69
N PRO A 476 -11.94 4.36 -15.36
CA PRO A 476 -10.64 4.66 -14.72
C PRO A 476 -10.51 6.01 -14.00
N LYS A 477 -11.53 6.87 -14.06
CA LYS A 477 -11.55 8.19 -13.40
C LYS A 477 -12.41 8.21 -12.14
N THR A 478 -13.26 7.19 -11.97
CA THR A 478 -14.19 7.05 -10.84
C THR A 478 -13.68 6.03 -9.83
N VAL A 479 -12.94 5.01 -10.28
CA VAL A 479 -12.28 4.02 -9.43
C VAL A 479 -11.21 4.69 -8.57
N THR A 480 -11.26 4.43 -7.26
CA THR A 480 -10.33 4.97 -6.27
C THR A 480 -9.72 3.91 -5.36
N LEU A 481 -10.35 2.75 -5.18
CA LEU A 481 -9.90 1.75 -4.21
C LEU A 481 -9.14 0.59 -4.86
N ALA A 482 -9.71 -0.02 -5.90
CA ALA A 482 -9.07 -1.12 -6.61
C ALA A 482 -8.06 -0.63 -7.66
N PRO A 483 -6.98 -1.40 -7.95
CA PRO A 483 -6.08 -1.09 -9.06
C PRO A 483 -6.84 -1.04 -10.39
N LYS A 484 -6.59 -0.01 -11.21
CA LYS A 484 -7.36 0.20 -12.45
C LYS A 484 -7.12 -0.86 -13.51
N ASP A 485 -5.92 -1.44 -13.55
CA ASP A 485 -5.61 -2.58 -14.41
C ASP A 485 -6.42 -3.82 -14.00
N PHE A 486 -6.56 -4.08 -12.69
CA PHE A 486 -7.46 -5.11 -12.17
C PHE A 486 -8.92 -4.82 -12.54
N VAL A 487 -9.41 -3.58 -12.35
CA VAL A 487 -10.79 -3.24 -12.71
C VAL A 487 -11.04 -3.43 -14.20
N ASN A 488 -10.14 -2.96 -15.07
CA ASN A 488 -10.30 -3.10 -16.51
C ASN A 488 -10.23 -4.57 -16.96
N ALA A 489 -9.23 -5.32 -16.51
CA ALA A 489 -8.97 -6.66 -17.02
C ALA A 489 -9.81 -7.76 -16.36
N VAL A 490 -10.34 -7.53 -15.15
CA VAL A 490 -11.07 -8.53 -14.37
C VAL A 490 -12.50 -8.07 -14.07
N ASP A 491 -12.70 -6.99 -13.32
CA ASP A 491 -14.05 -6.60 -12.85
C ASP A 491 -14.97 -6.12 -14.00
N TYR A 492 -14.43 -5.42 -15.01
CA TYR A 492 -15.22 -4.87 -16.12
C TYR A 492 -15.66 -5.94 -17.13
N GLN A 493 -14.92 -7.03 -17.25
CA GLN A 493 -15.17 -8.04 -18.28
C GLN A 493 -16.57 -8.69 -18.14
N PRO A 494 -17.00 -9.15 -16.95
CA PRO A 494 -18.38 -9.60 -16.73
C PRO A 494 -19.44 -8.52 -16.99
N ILE A 495 -19.17 -7.24 -16.71
CA ILE A 495 -20.10 -6.14 -16.96
C ILE A 495 -20.39 -6.05 -18.47
N GLY A 496 -19.34 -6.08 -19.28
CA GLY A 496 -19.48 -6.07 -20.74
C GLY A 496 -20.22 -7.29 -21.27
N LEU A 497 -19.95 -8.48 -20.73
CA LEU A 497 -20.64 -9.72 -21.12
C LEU A 497 -22.14 -9.67 -20.81
N VAL A 498 -22.54 -9.16 -19.64
CA VAL A 498 -23.96 -8.96 -19.29
C VAL A 498 -24.62 -7.97 -20.25
N HIS A 499 -23.96 -6.88 -20.62
CA HIS A 499 -24.47 -5.95 -21.63
C HIS A 499 -24.78 -6.65 -22.96
N ARG A 500 -23.91 -7.55 -23.42
CA ARG A 500 -24.14 -8.34 -24.66
C ARG A 500 -25.25 -9.37 -24.52
N LEU A 501 -25.40 -10.00 -23.35
CA LEU A 501 -26.51 -10.90 -23.07
C LEU A 501 -27.87 -10.18 -23.11
N LEU A 502 -27.97 -9.00 -22.49
CA LEU A 502 -29.21 -8.22 -22.46
C LEU A 502 -29.62 -7.69 -23.83
N THR A 503 -28.64 -7.37 -24.68
CA THR A 503 -28.88 -6.88 -26.04
C THR A 503 -29.11 -8.00 -27.06
N GLN A 504 -28.99 -9.27 -26.66
CA GLN A 504 -29.16 -10.46 -27.52
C GLN A 504 -28.26 -10.44 -28.75
N GLU A 505 -27.02 -9.97 -28.59
CA GLU A 505 -26.04 -9.86 -29.68
C GLU A 505 -25.04 -11.03 -29.64
N ASP A 506 -25.48 -12.24 -30.01
CA ASP A 506 -24.72 -13.49 -29.83
C ASP A 506 -23.28 -13.43 -30.38
N GLU A 507 -23.10 -12.96 -31.61
CA GLU A 507 -21.76 -12.83 -32.22
C GLU A 507 -20.86 -11.88 -31.41
N LYS A 508 -21.43 -10.80 -30.87
CA LYS A 508 -20.69 -9.83 -30.06
C LYS A 508 -20.43 -10.36 -28.65
N PHE A 509 -21.31 -11.20 -28.10
CA PHE A 509 -21.05 -11.92 -26.86
C PHE A 509 -19.87 -12.87 -27.02
N THR A 510 -19.86 -13.69 -28.08
CA THR A 510 -18.76 -14.63 -28.34
C THR A 510 -17.42 -13.90 -28.55
N ALA A 511 -17.42 -12.79 -29.30
CA ALA A 511 -16.22 -11.98 -29.49
C ALA A 511 -15.72 -11.39 -28.16
N LEU A 512 -16.62 -10.79 -27.37
CA LEU A 512 -16.28 -10.20 -26.09
C LEU A 512 -15.83 -11.24 -25.05
N LEU A 513 -16.37 -12.45 -25.09
CA LEU A 513 -15.89 -13.55 -24.24
C LEU A 513 -14.44 -13.91 -24.55
N ALA A 514 -14.06 -13.94 -25.84
CA ALA A 514 -12.67 -14.17 -26.22
C ALA A 514 -11.74 -13.02 -25.76
N GLU A 515 -12.21 -11.77 -25.86
CA GLU A 515 -11.49 -10.59 -25.34
C GLU A 515 -11.33 -10.66 -23.81
N ALA A 516 -12.39 -10.99 -23.07
CA ALA A 516 -12.35 -11.15 -21.61
C ALA A 516 -11.30 -12.19 -21.16
N LEU A 517 -11.19 -13.31 -21.88
CA LEU A 517 -10.17 -14.32 -21.59
C LEU A 517 -8.75 -13.86 -21.96
N ALA A 518 -8.61 -12.98 -22.95
CA ALA A 518 -7.33 -12.36 -23.29
C ALA A 518 -6.89 -11.34 -22.23
N GLU A 519 -7.81 -10.52 -21.74
CA GLU A 519 -7.59 -9.58 -20.63
C GLU A 519 -7.21 -10.31 -19.34
N HIS A 520 -7.93 -11.39 -18.99
CA HIS A 520 -7.58 -12.25 -17.85
C HIS A 520 -6.16 -12.80 -17.98
N ARG A 521 -5.79 -13.33 -19.16
CA ARG A 521 -4.41 -13.80 -19.42
C ARG A 521 -3.38 -12.68 -19.25
N GLY A 522 -3.70 -11.47 -19.73
CA GLY A 522 -2.81 -10.32 -19.69
C GLY A 522 -2.54 -9.85 -18.26
N TYR A 523 -3.60 -9.73 -17.45
CA TYR A 523 -3.50 -9.33 -16.05
C TYR A 523 -2.66 -10.33 -15.23
N TRP A 524 -2.91 -11.62 -15.40
CA TRP A 524 -2.22 -12.69 -14.67
C TRP A 524 -0.90 -13.13 -15.31
N ALA A 525 -0.35 -12.38 -16.28
CA ALA A 525 0.84 -12.80 -17.03
C ALA A 525 2.05 -13.04 -16.10
N GLY A 526 2.55 -14.27 -16.10
CA GLY A 526 3.68 -14.68 -15.25
C GLY A 526 3.33 -14.94 -13.78
N SER A 527 2.07 -14.76 -13.39
CA SER A 527 1.56 -15.16 -12.08
C SER A 527 1.16 -16.62 -12.07
N THR A 528 1.41 -17.30 -10.95
CA THR A 528 0.94 -18.68 -10.72
C THR A 528 -0.35 -18.73 -9.91
N ALA A 529 -0.78 -17.59 -9.34
CA ALA A 529 -1.84 -17.48 -8.34
C ALA A 529 -3.09 -18.28 -8.71
N PRO A 530 -3.87 -18.82 -7.75
CA PRO A 530 -4.95 -19.74 -8.09
C PRO A 530 -5.99 -19.09 -9.00
N ARG A 531 -6.33 -17.81 -8.73
CA ARG A 531 -7.28 -17.06 -9.55
C ARG A 531 -6.82 -16.84 -11.00
N SER A 532 -5.54 -17.02 -11.32
CA SER A 532 -5.05 -17.00 -12.71
C SER A 532 -5.61 -18.16 -13.56
N ARG A 533 -6.00 -19.28 -12.94
CA ARG A 533 -6.33 -20.54 -13.64
C ARG A 533 -7.73 -20.56 -14.23
N VAL A 534 -8.68 -19.86 -13.63
CA VAL A 534 -10.09 -19.83 -14.05
C VAL A 534 -10.60 -18.40 -14.06
N ALA A 535 -11.20 -17.98 -15.17
CA ALA A 535 -11.87 -16.69 -15.28
C ALA A 535 -13.31 -16.83 -14.74
N LEU A 536 -13.49 -16.79 -13.42
CA LEU A 536 -14.74 -17.19 -12.74
C LEU A 536 -15.99 -16.46 -13.24
N GLY A 537 -15.96 -15.12 -13.35
CA GLY A 537 -17.08 -14.33 -13.88
C GLY A 537 -17.41 -14.67 -15.34
N PRO A 538 -16.44 -14.62 -16.27
CA PRO A 538 -16.62 -15.07 -17.64
C PRO A 538 -17.11 -16.52 -17.77
N LEU A 539 -16.62 -17.45 -16.94
CA LEU A 539 -17.09 -18.84 -16.88
C LEU A 539 -18.56 -18.89 -16.50
N ALA A 540 -18.97 -18.23 -15.42
CA ALA A 540 -20.35 -18.22 -14.96
C ALA A 540 -21.32 -17.66 -16.02
N LEU A 541 -20.92 -16.60 -16.75
CA LEU A 541 -21.74 -16.04 -17.83
C LEU A 541 -21.73 -16.92 -19.09
N ALA A 542 -20.63 -17.60 -19.39
CA ALA A 542 -20.56 -18.62 -20.43
C ALA A 542 -21.48 -19.82 -20.11
N CYS A 543 -21.54 -20.24 -18.85
CA CYS A 543 -22.49 -21.25 -18.35
C CYS A 543 -23.94 -20.82 -18.56
N LEU A 544 -24.28 -19.59 -18.17
CA LEU A 544 -25.61 -19.01 -18.37
C LEU A 544 -25.98 -18.93 -19.86
N ALA A 545 -25.05 -18.50 -20.71
CA ALA A 545 -25.25 -18.42 -22.15
C ALA A 545 -25.44 -19.80 -22.80
N TYR A 546 -24.60 -20.78 -22.42
CA TYR A 546 -24.70 -22.17 -22.87
C TYR A 546 -26.05 -22.79 -22.48
N ASP A 547 -26.50 -22.53 -21.26
CA ASP A 547 -27.80 -23.00 -20.76
C ASP A 547 -28.98 -22.30 -21.46
N GLY A 548 -28.77 -21.09 -21.98
CA GLY A 548 -29.69 -20.34 -22.84
C GLY A 548 -29.59 -20.67 -24.33
N GLU A 549 -28.89 -21.74 -24.71
CA GLU A 549 -28.68 -22.20 -26.09
C GLU A 549 -27.87 -21.25 -27.00
N LEU A 550 -27.13 -20.30 -26.43
CA LEU A 550 -26.19 -19.47 -27.19
C LEU A 550 -24.95 -20.30 -27.61
N PRO A 551 -24.36 -20.04 -28.79
CA PRO A 551 -23.18 -20.75 -29.27
C PRO A 551 -21.93 -20.36 -28.47
N VAL A 552 -21.65 -21.11 -27.42
CA VAL A 552 -20.44 -20.98 -26.59
C VAL A 552 -19.46 -22.11 -26.92
N ARG A 553 -18.22 -21.74 -27.27
CA ARG A 553 -17.13 -22.70 -27.44
C ARG A 553 -16.70 -23.26 -26.10
N THR A 554 -16.68 -24.59 -25.98
CA THR A 554 -16.29 -25.28 -24.74
C THR A 554 -14.80 -25.57 -24.63
N ASP A 555 -14.04 -25.36 -25.71
CA ASP A 555 -12.60 -25.59 -25.81
C ASP A 555 -11.79 -24.29 -25.60
N GLN A 556 -12.09 -23.55 -24.53
CA GLN A 556 -11.49 -22.25 -24.27
C GLN A 556 -10.57 -22.28 -23.04
N PRO A 557 -9.42 -21.58 -23.08
CA PRO A 557 -8.54 -21.48 -21.92
C PRO A 557 -9.24 -20.74 -20.77
N PHE A 558 -8.91 -21.11 -19.53
CA PHE A 558 -9.49 -20.57 -18.30
C PHE A 558 -10.99 -20.84 -18.09
N LEU A 559 -11.62 -21.61 -18.98
CA LEU A 559 -13.00 -22.08 -18.86
C LEU A 559 -13.00 -23.61 -18.78
N PRO A 560 -12.91 -24.20 -17.56
CA PRO A 560 -12.87 -25.65 -17.43
C PRO A 560 -14.08 -26.30 -18.09
N ARG A 561 -13.82 -27.19 -19.06
CA ARG A 561 -14.84 -27.74 -19.95
C ARG A 561 -16.00 -28.38 -19.18
N ARG A 562 -15.71 -29.21 -18.16
CA ARG A 562 -16.76 -29.91 -17.40
C ARG A 562 -17.61 -28.99 -16.54
N LEU A 563 -17.03 -27.91 -16.05
CA LEU A 563 -17.78 -26.86 -15.38
C LEU A 563 -18.67 -26.09 -16.38
N LEU A 564 -18.31 -26.01 -17.66
CA LEU A 564 -19.07 -25.29 -18.67
C LEU A 564 -20.18 -26.13 -19.32
N ASP A 565 -19.92 -27.39 -19.69
CA ASP A 565 -20.76 -28.18 -20.60
C ASP A 565 -21.82 -29.08 -19.92
N ARG A 566 -21.97 -28.97 -18.59
CA ARG A 566 -22.80 -29.85 -17.73
C ARG A 566 -22.29 -31.29 -17.59
N GLY A 567 -21.07 -31.59 -18.02
CA GLY A 567 -20.40 -32.89 -17.91
C GLY A 567 -19.98 -33.24 -16.49
N ARG A 568 -20.90 -33.06 -15.55
CA ARG A 568 -20.72 -33.16 -14.11
C ARG A 568 -20.47 -34.62 -13.68
N LEU A 569 -19.47 -34.82 -12.81
CA LEU A 569 -19.07 -36.15 -12.35
C LEU A 569 -19.89 -36.65 -11.15
N GLU A 570 -20.35 -35.77 -10.24
CA GLU A 570 -21.11 -36.14 -9.04
C GLU A 570 -22.26 -35.18 -8.70
N ALA A 571 -23.28 -35.64 -7.97
CA ALA A 571 -24.40 -34.82 -7.49
C ALA A 571 -24.04 -34.02 -6.22
N ILE A 572 -24.52 -32.77 -6.10
CA ILE A 572 -24.29 -31.91 -4.92
C ILE A 572 -25.22 -32.45 -3.84
N PRO A 573 -24.74 -32.69 -2.61
CA PRO A 573 -25.63 -33.03 -1.50
C PRO A 573 -26.67 -31.93 -1.31
N ASP A 574 -27.96 -32.29 -1.31
CA ASP A 574 -29.07 -31.40 -0.98
C ASP A 574 -28.95 -30.95 0.49
N ALA A 575 -28.26 -29.84 0.73
CA ALA A 575 -28.21 -29.17 2.02
C ALA A 575 -29.31 -28.09 2.12
N LEU A 576 -30.54 -28.43 1.74
CA LEU A 576 -31.70 -27.65 2.14
C LEU A 576 -32.05 -28.05 3.56
N ALA A 577 -31.94 -27.07 4.47
CA ALA A 577 -32.42 -27.15 5.83
C ALA A 577 -33.78 -27.86 5.86
N ARG A 578 -33.85 -28.97 6.61
CA ARG A 578 -35.13 -29.56 6.98
C ARG A 578 -35.88 -28.53 7.82
N ASP A 579 -37.12 -28.25 7.40
CA ASP A 579 -38.08 -27.32 8.00
C ASP A 579 -38.07 -27.27 9.54
#